data_AF-A0A6L6ACL6-F1
#
_entry.id   AF-A0A6L6ACL6-F1
#
_cell.length_a   1.000
_cell.length_b   1.000
_cell.length_c   1.000
_cell.angle_alpha   90.00
_cell.angle_beta   90.00
_cell.angle_gamma   90.00
#
_symmetry.space_group_name_H-M   'P 1'
#
loop_
_entity.id
_entity.type
_entity.pdbx_description
1 polymer ?
#
loop_
_entity_poly.entity_id
_entity_poly.type
_entity_poly.pdbx_seq_one_letter_code
_entity_poly.pdbx_strand_id
1 'polypeptide(L)'
;MKKFGLISLTLFLLFGFLPQANANDSVITLVSKPHQLFDGTFINDDLATDLSPTGSLGKAIEQKRTGTRTWIIDAALLDEIADMANGYQLKNEATPTGELVAKEWMARLLLATSGDRINVLPYGNPDGELAKKLAPSELRFYSVYANERVAFHLNRRVATENTLLSDSGKSELSGPLRKKYTQNRQALTT
;
A
#
# COMPACT_ATOMS: atom_id res chain seq x y z
N MET A 1 -54.09 -31.82 -4.80
CA MET A 1 -53.57 -30.43 -4.81
C MET A 1 -53.10 -29.91 -3.45
N LYS A 2 -53.57 -30.43 -2.30
CA LYS A 2 -53.19 -29.92 -0.96
C LYS A 2 -51.73 -30.19 -0.51
N LYS A 3 -51.07 -31.25 -1.02
CA LYS A 3 -49.70 -31.65 -0.61
C LYS A 3 -48.60 -30.75 -1.20
N PHE A 4 -48.84 -30.14 -2.36
CA PHE A 4 -47.88 -29.21 -3.00
C PHE A 4 -47.79 -27.86 -2.26
N GLY A 5 -48.88 -27.42 -1.63
CA GLY A 5 -48.87 -26.19 -0.82
C GLY A 5 -48.03 -26.32 0.45
N LEU A 6 -48.06 -27.49 1.11
CA LEU A 6 -47.25 -27.74 2.31
C LEU A 6 -45.75 -27.75 2.00
N ILE A 7 -45.34 -28.36 0.88
CA ILE A 7 -43.92 -28.43 0.48
C ILE A 7 -43.39 -27.03 0.13
N SER A 8 -44.19 -26.22 -0.57
CA SER A 8 -43.84 -24.82 -0.90
C SER A 8 -43.69 -23.96 0.36
N LEU A 9 -44.58 -24.12 1.34
CA LEU A 9 -44.52 -23.38 2.60
C LEU A 9 -43.29 -23.76 3.45
N THR A 10 -42.92 -25.04 3.49
CA THR A 10 -41.71 -25.50 4.19
C THR A 10 -40.42 -25.00 3.53
N LEU A 11 -40.37 -24.92 2.20
CA LEU A 11 -39.20 -24.41 1.49
C LEU A 11 -39.05 -22.89 1.69
N PHE A 12 -40.16 -22.15 1.72
CA PHE A 12 -40.16 -20.72 2.03
C PHE A 12 -39.74 -20.43 3.47
N LEU A 13 -40.11 -21.28 4.44
CA LEU A 13 -39.66 -21.19 5.83
C LEU A 13 -38.16 -21.54 6.00
N LEU A 14 -37.62 -22.46 5.21
CA LEU A 14 -36.19 -22.83 5.24
C LEU A 14 -35.26 -21.79 4.58
N PHE A 15 -35.75 -21.05 3.59
CA PHE A 15 -34.93 -20.05 2.87
C PHE A 15 -35.27 -18.59 3.21
N GLY A 16 -36.44 -18.30 3.78
CA GLY A 16 -36.86 -16.94 4.13
C GLY A 16 -36.15 -16.32 5.34
N PHE A 17 -35.41 -17.13 6.11
CA PHE A 17 -34.67 -16.72 7.31
C PHE A 17 -33.16 -16.97 7.21
N LEU A 18 -32.61 -17.05 5.99
CA LEU A 18 -31.15 -17.03 5.87
C LEU A 18 -30.66 -15.65 6.34
N PRO A 19 -29.77 -15.57 7.35
CA PRO A 19 -29.16 -14.30 7.70
C PRO A 19 -28.45 -13.78 6.46
N GLN A 20 -28.81 -12.58 6.01
CA GLN A 20 -28.05 -11.90 4.97
C GLN A 20 -26.66 -11.60 5.56
N ALA A 21 -25.67 -12.39 5.16
CA ALA A 21 -24.28 -12.14 5.47
C ALA A 21 -23.86 -10.86 4.75
N ASN A 22 -23.84 -9.74 5.46
CA ASN A 22 -23.23 -8.52 4.98
C ASN A 22 -21.76 -8.55 5.40
N ALA A 23 -20.87 -8.86 4.46
CA ALA A 23 -19.43 -8.69 4.67
C ALA A 23 -19.13 -7.19 4.68
N ASN A 24 -18.97 -6.61 5.88
CA ASN A 24 -18.59 -5.22 6.04
C ASN A 24 -17.07 -5.11 5.92
N ASP A 25 -16.55 -5.30 4.71
CA ASP A 25 -15.12 -5.25 4.43
C ASP A 25 -14.70 -3.81 4.13
N SER A 26 -13.63 -3.36 4.76
CA SER A 26 -13.05 -2.02 4.57
C SER A 26 -11.68 -2.12 3.92
N VAL A 27 -11.44 -1.28 2.91
CA VAL A 27 -10.14 -1.15 2.25
C VAL A 27 -9.59 0.24 2.54
N ILE A 28 -8.39 0.30 3.12
CA ILE A 28 -7.70 1.54 3.43
C ILE A 28 -6.43 1.61 2.61
N THR A 29 -6.23 2.70 1.88
CA THR A 29 -5.06 2.89 1.01
C THR A 29 -4.15 3.96 1.58
N LEU A 30 -2.87 3.63 1.76
CA LEU A 30 -1.81 4.51 2.22
C LEU A 30 -0.83 4.72 1.06
N VAL A 31 -1.10 5.76 0.27
CA VAL A 31 -0.32 6.18 -0.89
C VAL A 31 -0.27 7.70 -0.87
N SER A 32 0.86 8.28 -1.27
CA SER A 32 0.96 9.71 -1.51
C SER A 32 1.91 10.01 -2.67
N LYS A 33 1.97 11.28 -3.08
CA LYS A 33 3.02 11.79 -3.95
C LYS A 33 4.38 11.66 -3.24
N PRO A 34 5.51 11.54 -3.97
CA PRO A 34 6.83 11.64 -3.34
C PRO A 34 7.04 13.02 -2.69
N HIS A 35 7.64 13.04 -1.50
CA HIS A 35 7.98 14.27 -0.77
C HIS A 35 9.48 14.51 -0.68
N GLN A 36 10.29 13.49 -0.98
CA GLN A 36 11.75 13.62 -1.01
C GLN A 36 12.28 13.82 -2.43
N LEU A 37 13.42 14.51 -2.52
CA LEU A 37 14.29 14.52 -3.68
C LEU A 37 15.20 13.29 -3.68
N PHE A 38 15.88 13.04 -4.80
CA PHE A 38 16.80 11.91 -4.95
C PHE A 38 17.98 11.92 -3.96
N ASP A 39 18.32 13.08 -3.39
CA ASP A 39 19.36 13.23 -2.37
C ASP A 39 18.85 13.03 -0.93
N GLY A 40 17.56 12.72 -0.76
CA GLY A 40 16.90 12.51 0.54
C GLY A 40 16.38 13.79 1.20
N THR A 41 16.60 14.97 0.62
CA THR A 41 16.03 16.22 1.16
C THR A 41 14.53 16.32 0.87
N PHE A 42 13.76 16.84 1.82
CA PHE A 42 12.32 17.00 1.66
C PHE A 42 12.00 18.27 0.89
N ILE A 43 11.06 18.19 -0.05
CA ILE A 43 10.63 19.33 -0.86
C ILE A 43 10.01 20.42 0.03
N ASN A 44 9.16 20.02 0.98
CA ASN A 44 8.44 20.87 1.93
C ASN A 44 7.87 20.02 3.09
N ASP A 45 7.13 20.68 4.00
CA ASP A 45 6.46 20.05 5.16
C ASP A 45 5.03 19.53 4.85
N ASP A 46 4.66 19.34 3.57
CA ASP A 46 3.31 18.86 3.22
C ASP A 46 3.02 17.48 3.83
N LEU A 47 4.01 16.59 3.85
CA LEU A 47 3.84 15.25 4.45
C LEU A 47 3.51 15.35 5.95
N ALA A 48 4.12 16.27 6.68
CA ALA A 48 3.79 16.50 8.09
C ALA A 48 2.31 16.92 8.26
N THR A 49 1.79 17.73 7.33
CA THR A 49 0.38 18.13 7.30
C THR A 49 -0.53 16.92 7.03
N ASP A 50 -0.16 16.05 6.09
CA ASP A 50 -0.92 14.84 5.75
C ASP A 50 -0.95 13.80 6.89
N LEU A 51 0.14 13.67 7.65
CA LEU A 51 0.26 12.75 8.79
C LEU A 51 -0.46 13.23 10.06
N SER A 52 -0.74 14.53 10.14
CA SER A 52 -1.50 15.10 11.27
C SER A 52 -2.87 14.42 11.43
N PRO A 53 -3.48 14.40 12.62
CA PRO A 53 -4.78 13.75 12.84
C PRO A 53 -5.90 14.21 11.87
N THR A 54 -5.86 15.48 11.45
CA THR A 54 -6.81 16.05 10.49
C THR A 54 -6.38 15.91 9.03
N GLY A 55 -5.14 15.49 8.79
CA GLY A 55 -4.56 15.23 7.47
C GLY A 55 -5.13 13.99 6.80
N SER A 56 -4.80 13.82 5.52
CA SER A 56 -5.32 12.71 4.70
C SER A 56 -4.88 11.33 5.23
N LEU A 57 -3.58 11.17 5.53
CA LEU A 57 -2.99 9.95 6.07
C LEU A 57 -3.34 9.75 7.54
N GLY A 58 -3.50 10.82 8.32
CA GLY A 58 -3.99 10.72 9.70
C GLY A 58 -5.43 10.22 9.79
N LYS A 59 -6.32 10.77 8.96
CA LYS A 59 -7.72 10.30 8.88
C LYS A 59 -7.81 8.84 8.42
N ALA A 60 -6.94 8.40 7.51
CA ALA A 60 -6.91 7.03 7.03
C ALA A 60 -6.67 6.02 8.15
N ILE A 61 -5.75 6.31 9.08
CA ILE A 61 -5.45 5.41 10.21
C ILE A 61 -6.50 5.44 11.32
N GLU A 62 -7.27 6.53 11.44
CA GLU A 62 -8.31 6.71 12.46
C GLU A 62 -9.68 6.11 12.10
N GLN A 63 -9.81 5.51 10.91
CA GLN A 63 -11.06 4.88 10.50
C GLN A 63 -11.48 3.78 11.47
N LYS A 64 -12.75 3.82 11.90
CA LYS A 64 -13.33 2.84 12.83
C LYS A 64 -13.28 1.43 12.22
N ARG A 65 -12.97 0.43 13.06
CA ARG A 65 -12.96 -0.97 12.65
C ARG A 65 -14.38 -1.49 12.47
N THR A 66 -14.77 -1.66 11.22
CA THR A 66 -16.00 -2.33 10.81
C THR A 66 -15.60 -3.56 10.00
N GLY A 67 -15.88 -4.75 10.54
CA GLY A 67 -15.58 -6.04 9.91
C GLY A 67 -14.10 -6.27 9.59
N THR A 68 -13.84 -6.96 8.47
CA THR A 68 -12.48 -7.28 8.00
C THR A 68 -11.87 -6.04 7.36
N ARG A 69 -10.60 -5.76 7.65
CA ARG A 69 -9.88 -4.63 7.07
C ARG A 69 -8.70 -5.11 6.24
N THR A 70 -8.57 -4.53 5.05
CA THR A 70 -7.42 -4.71 4.18
C THR A 70 -6.72 -3.37 3.99
N TRP A 71 -5.42 -3.33 4.24
CA TRP A 71 -4.58 -2.17 4.01
C TRP A 71 -3.83 -2.33 2.70
N ILE A 72 -3.89 -1.32 1.83
CA ILE A 72 -3.06 -1.22 0.63
C ILE A 72 -1.98 -0.20 0.94
N ILE A 73 -0.71 -0.61 0.96
CA ILE A 73 0.38 0.24 1.46
C ILE A 73 1.46 0.37 0.40
N ASP A 74 1.87 1.62 0.11
CA ASP A 74 3.11 1.92 -0.59
C ASP A 74 4.29 1.92 0.39
N ALA A 75 5.28 1.09 0.09
CA ALA A 75 6.51 0.98 0.86
C ALA A 75 7.35 2.27 0.82
N ALA A 76 7.39 2.97 -0.31
CA ALA A 76 8.18 4.19 -0.46
C ALA A 76 7.66 5.29 0.46
N LEU A 77 6.33 5.41 0.60
CA LEU A 77 5.71 6.31 1.56
C LEU A 77 6.14 5.99 3.00
N LEU A 78 6.18 4.72 3.40
CA LEU A 78 6.62 4.36 4.76
C LEU A 78 8.10 4.69 4.99
N ASP A 79 8.95 4.51 3.97
CA ASP A 79 10.36 4.92 4.03
C ASP A 79 10.48 6.43 4.22
N GLU A 80 9.76 7.25 3.45
CA GLU A 80 9.76 8.72 3.62
C GLU A 80 9.28 9.13 5.02
N ILE A 81 8.23 8.51 5.55
CA ILE A 81 7.73 8.81 6.90
C ILE A 81 8.75 8.41 7.97
N ALA A 82 9.42 7.28 7.80
CA ALA A 82 10.46 6.83 8.72
C ALA A 82 11.68 7.77 8.71
N ASP A 83 12.09 8.24 7.54
CA ASP A 83 13.15 9.25 7.42
C ASP A 83 12.74 10.56 8.09
N MET A 84 11.50 11.02 7.88
CA MET A 84 10.95 12.19 8.57
C MET A 84 10.98 11.99 10.09
N ALA A 85 10.65 10.79 10.59
CA ALA A 85 10.69 10.44 12.00
C ALA A 85 12.12 10.34 12.57
N ASN A 86 13.15 10.12 11.75
CA ASN A 86 14.55 10.08 12.19
C ASN A 86 15.22 11.47 12.18
N GLY A 87 14.49 12.50 11.75
CA GLY A 87 15.01 13.85 11.52
C GLY A 87 15.34 14.04 10.05
N TYR A 88 14.91 15.18 9.50
CA TYR A 88 14.99 15.47 8.07
C TYR A 88 15.37 16.93 7.81
N GLN A 89 15.67 17.26 6.57
CA GLN A 89 15.98 18.63 6.15
C GLN A 89 15.05 19.03 5.01
N LEU A 90 14.63 20.29 5.03
CA LEU A 90 13.86 20.88 3.95
C LEU A 90 14.80 21.48 2.90
N LYS A 91 14.40 21.37 1.63
CA LYS A 91 15.11 21.95 0.48
C LYS A 91 15.34 23.46 0.63
N ASN A 92 14.43 24.16 1.29
CA ASN A 92 14.52 25.60 1.55
C ASN A 92 15.27 25.95 2.84
N GLU A 93 15.89 24.96 3.50
CA GLU A 93 16.64 25.10 4.76
C GLU A 93 15.83 25.66 5.95
N ALA A 94 14.49 25.70 5.85
CA ALA A 94 13.65 26.06 6.96
C ALA A 94 13.66 24.96 8.04
N THR A 95 13.37 25.34 9.29
CA THR A 95 13.31 24.38 10.40
C THR A 95 12.14 23.41 10.19
N PRO A 96 12.39 22.09 10.10
CA PRO A 96 11.35 21.09 9.95
C PRO A 96 10.51 20.96 11.22
N THR A 97 9.21 20.65 11.06
CA THR A 97 8.27 20.50 12.18
C THR A 97 7.63 19.12 12.29
N GLY A 98 7.87 18.24 11.31
CA GLY A 98 7.17 16.97 11.15
C GLY A 98 7.72 15.77 11.92
N GLU A 99 8.90 15.88 12.56
CA GLU A 99 9.57 14.70 13.16
C GLU A 99 8.69 14.01 14.22
N LEU A 100 8.13 14.78 15.15
CA LEU A 100 7.24 14.24 16.18
C LEU A 100 5.94 13.68 15.58
N VAL A 101 5.37 14.38 14.60
CA VAL A 101 4.13 13.96 13.93
C VAL A 101 4.34 12.61 13.22
N ALA A 102 5.47 12.42 12.56
CA ALA A 102 5.82 11.17 11.89
C ALA A 102 6.02 10.02 12.90
N LYS A 103 6.74 10.24 14.00
CA LYS A 103 6.90 9.25 15.09
C LYS A 103 5.55 8.78 15.64
N GLU A 104 4.67 9.73 15.95
CA GLU A 104 3.35 9.44 16.48
C GLU A 104 2.45 8.73 15.45
N TRP A 105 2.54 9.14 14.17
CA TRP A 105 1.79 8.49 13.10
C TRP A 105 2.23 7.04 12.89
N MET A 106 3.54 6.75 12.88
CA MET A 106 4.05 5.36 12.75
C MET A 106 3.60 4.49 13.93
N ALA A 107 3.64 5.01 15.16
CA ALA A 107 3.15 4.29 16.33
C ALA A 107 1.65 3.95 16.21
N ARG A 108 0.83 4.90 15.73
CA ARG A 108 -0.59 4.65 15.47
C ARG A 108 -0.81 3.65 14.33
N LEU A 109 0.00 3.69 13.27
CA LEU A 109 -0.06 2.73 12.16
C LEU A 109 0.13 1.29 12.64
N LEU A 110 1.13 1.05 13.52
CA LEU A 110 1.39 -0.28 14.09
C LEU A 110 0.16 -0.83 14.83
N LEU A 111 -0.49 0.03 15.62
CA LEU A 111 -1.71 -0.34 16.34
C LEU A 111 -2.89 -0.58 15.38
N ALA A 112 -3.07 0.30 14.40
CA ALA A 112 -4.19 0.26 13.47
C ALA A 112 -4.14 -0.96 12.52
N THR A 113 -2.94 -1.38 12.12
CA THR A 113 -2.74 -2.50 11.19
C THR A 113 -2.64 -3.87 11.89
N SER A 114 -2.65 -3.90 13.23
CA SER A 114 -2.48 -5.12 14.00
C SER A 114 -3.60 -6.13 13.74
N GLY A 115 -3.21 -7.33 13.29
CA GLY A 115 -4.14 -8.42 12.97
C GLY A 115 -4.91 -8.25 11.65
N ASP A 116 -4.70 -7.17 10.90
CA ASP A 116 -5.40 -6.93 9.64
C ASP A 116 -4.65 -7.51 8.44
N ARG A 117 -5.34 -7.62 7.29
CA ARG A 117 -4.74 -8.03 6.01
C ARG A 117 -3.95 -6.87 5.44
N ILE A 118 -2.74 -7.15 4.95
CA ILE A 118 -1.87 -6.16 4.31
C ILE A 118 -1.64 -6.60 2.87
N ASN A 119 -1.92 -5.69 1.93
CA ASN A 119 -1.58 -5.77 0.53
C ASN A 119 -0.55 -4.68 0.23
N VAL A 120 0.56 -5.06 -0.42
CA VAL A 120 1.70 -4.19 -0.60
C VAL A 120 1.84 -3.84 -2.07
N LEU A 121 1.80 -2.55 -2.37
CA LEU A 121 2.07 -2.04 -3.71
C LEU A 121 3.56 -2.19 -4.05
N PRO A 122 3.94 -2.33 -5.33
CA PRO A 122 5.35 -2.26 -5.70
C PRO A 122 5.96 -0.93 -5.26
N TYR A 123 7.24 -0.97 -4.89
CA TYR A 123 7.93 0.18 -4.28
C TYR A 123 7.82 1.43 -5.15
N GLY A 124 7.29 2.53 -4.59
CA GLY A 124 7.09 3.79 -5.31
C GLY A 124 5.87 3.81 -6.23
N ASN A 125 5.00 2.80 -6.12
CA ASN A 125 3.73 2.67 -6.83
C ASN A 125 3.81 2.99 -8.35
N PRO A 126 4.67 2.29 -9.11
CA PRO A 126 4.73 2.45 -10.56
C PRO A 126 3.42 2.00 -11.21
N ASP A 127 3.15 2.51 -12.42
CA ASP A 127 2.07 1.96 -13.25
C ASP A 127 2.33 0.47 -13.52
N GLY A 128 1.49 -0.39 -12.93
CA GLY A 128 1.69 -1.83 -12.94
C GLY A 128 1.58 -2.44 -14.34
N GLU A 129 0.67 -1.96 -15.19
CA GLU A 129 0.50 -2.48 -16.55
C GLU A 129 1.68 -2.09 -17.43
N LEU A 130 2.06 -0.81 -17.38
CA LEU A 130 3.20 -0.30 -18.13
C LEU A 130 4.50 -0.94 -17.67
N ALA A 131 4.73 -1.04 -16.36
CA ALA A 131 5.92 -1.68 -15.80
C ALA A 131 5.99 -3.16 -16.16
N LYS A 132 4.86 -3.88 -16.13
CA LYS A 132 4.79 -5.29 -16.55
C LYS A 132 5.15 -5.48 -18.02
N LYS A 133 4.69 -4.57 -18.89
CA LYS A 133 4.96 -4.59 -20.33
C LYS A 133 6.42 -4.24 -20.65
N LEU A 134 6.96 -3.20 -20.03
CA LEU A 134 8.29 -2.69 -20.34
C LEU A 134 9.40 -3.46 -19.60
N ALA A 135 9.22 -3.71 -18.30
CA ALA A 135 10.25 -4.27 -17.45
C ALA A 135 9.69 -5.18 -16.32
N PRO A 136 9.14 -6.34 -16.68
CA PRO A 136 8.48 -7.26 -15.73
C PRO A 136 9.41 -7.77 -14.62
N SER A 137 10.71 -7.95 -14.91
CA SER A 137 11.69 -8.33 -13.90
C SER A 137 11.88 -7.28 -12.82
N GLU A 138 11.76 -6.00 -13.16
CA GLU A 138 11.95 -4.88 -12.25
C GLU A 138 10.68 -4.61 -11.45
N LEU A 139 9.50 -4.72 -12.08
CA LEU A 139 8.24 -4.75 -11.35
C LEU A 139 8.27 -5.83 -10.26
N ARG A 140 8.78 -7.04 -10.58
CA ARG A 140 8.96 -8.10 -9.60
C ARG A 140 9.94 -7.72 -8.49
N PHE A 141 11.10 -7.16 -8.84
CA PHE A 141 12.09 -6.69 -7.87
C PHE A 141 11.49 -5.66 -6.90
N TYR A 142 10.83 -4.61 -7.41
CA TYR A 142 10.19 -3.58 -6.59
C TYR A 142 9.04 -4.13 -5.74
N SER A 143 8.33 -5.15 -6.21
CA SER A 143 7.27 -5.81 -5.45
C SER A 143 7.82 -6.63 -4.28
N VAL A 144 8.94 -7.35 -4.48
CA VAL A 144 9.61 -8.10 -3.39
C VAL A 144 10.21 -7.12 -2.38
N TYR A 145 10.97 -6.13 -2.86
CA TYR A 145 11.58 -5.11 -2.01
C TYR A 145 10.53 -4.37 -1.17
N ALA A 146 9.41 -3.96 -1.77
CA ALA A 146 8.32 -3.32 -1.03
C ALA A 146 7.74 -4.20 0.09
N ASN A 147 7.56 -5.50 -0.17
CA ASN A 147 7.09 -6.43 0.87
C ASN A 147 8.06 -6.49 2.06
N GLU A 148 9.36 -6.51 1.80
CA GLU A 148 10.40 -6.49 2.83
C GLU A 148 10.34 -5.18 3.64
N ARG A 149 10.24 -4.03 2.96
CA ARG A 149 10.15 -2.71 3.62
C ARG A 149 8.89 -2.55 4.46
N VAL A 150 7.71 -2.93 3.95
CA VAL A 150 6.47 -2.87 4.73
C VAL A 150 6.53 -3.83 5.91
N ALA A 151 7.02 -5.06 5.73
CA ALA A 151 7.18 -6.01 6.83
C ALA A 151 8.14 -5.49 7.92
N PHE A 152 9.23 -4.83 7.51
CA PHE A 152 10.17 -4.16 8.40
C PHE A 152 9.49 -3.06 9.22
N HIS A 153 8.82 -2.11 8.57
CA HIS A 153 8.16 -0.99 9.26
C HIS A 153 7.00 -1.42 10.15
N LEU A 154 6.25 -2.44 9.76
CA LEU A 154 5.14 -2.97 10.56
C LEU A 154 5.58 -3.95 11.65
N ASN A 155 6.86 -4.31 11.70
CA ASN A 155 7.43 -5.32 12.60
C ASN A 155 6.63 -6.64 12.59
N ARG A 156 6.16 -7.07 11.41
CA ARG A 156 5.40 -8.31 11.24
C ARG A 156 5.56 -8.87 9.84
N ARG A 157 5.32 -10.18 9.73
CA ARG A 157 5.23 -10.83 8.42
C ARG A 157 4.00 -10.31 7.67
N VAL A 158 4.19 -10.02 6.40
CA VAL A 158 3.14 -9.66 5.46
C VAL A 158 2.99 -10.80 4.46
N ALA A 159 1.76 -11.25 4.24
CA ALA A 159 1.50 -12.30 3.26
C ALA A 159 1.71 -11.74 1.85
N THR A 160 2.53 -12.42 1.06
CA THR A 160 2.79 -12.02 -0.32
C THR A 160 1.64 -12.48 -1.22
N GLU A 161 0.57 -11.68 -1.29
CA GLU A 161 -0.57 -11.92 -2.21
C GLU A 161 -0.47 -11.10 -3.51
N ASN A 162 0.74 -10.81 -3.99
CA ASN A 162 0.91 -10.11 -5.26
C ASN A 162 0.80 -11.10 -6.44
N THR A 163 -0.38 -11.17 -7.06
CA THR A 163 -0.60 -11.83 -8.36
C THR A 163 0.38 -11.36 -9.45
N LEU A 164 0.89 -10.13 -9.34
CA LEU A 164 1.92 -9.57 -10.23
C LEU A 164 3.27 -10.31 -10.16
N LEU A 165 3.58 -11.01 -9.07
CA LEU A 165 4.83 -11.78 -8.92
C LEU A 165 4.80 -13.12 -9.67
N SER A 166 3.61 -13.60 -10.05
CA SER A 166 3.41 -14.93 -10.63
C SER A 166 3.71 -14.99 -12.13
N ASP A 167 3.77 -13.83 -12.80
CA ASP A 167 4.01 -13.76 -14.24
C ASP A 167 5.46 -13.36 -14.50
N SER A 168 6.29 -14.31 -14.93
CA SER A 168 7.66 -14.08 -15.38
C SER A 168 7.72 -13.42 -16.76
N GLY A 169 6.79 -12.49 -17.03
CA GLY A 169 6.44 -11.98 -18.35
C GLY A 169 7.66 -11.60 -19.18
N LYS A 170 7.57 -11.75 -20.50
CA LYS A 170 8.60 -11.29 -21.42
C LYS A 170 8.37 -9.80 -21.70
N SER A 171 9.39 -8.98 -21.48
CA SER A 171 9.36 -7.56 -21.87
C SER A 171 9.00 -7.42 -23.35
N GLU A 172 8.07 -6.52 -23.65
CA GLU A 172 7.69 -6.16 -25.03
C GLU A 172 8.75 -5.26 -25.70
N LEU A 173 9.77 -4.82 -24.97
CA LEU A 173 10.89 -4.08 -25.54
C LEU A 173 11.76 -4.97 -26.43
N SER A 174 12.14 -4.41 -27.58
CA SER A 174 13.16 -5.00 -28.45
C SER A 174 14.50 -5.15 -27.69
N GLY A 175 15.34 -6.09 -28.12
CA GLY A 175 16.65 -6.34 -27.50
C GLY A 175 17.50 -5.07 -27.31
N PRO A 176 17.66 -4.21 -28.35
CA PRO A 176 18.38 -2.94 -28.22
C PRO A 176 17.77 -1.98 -27.20
N LEU A 177 16.44 -1.84 -27.17
CA LEU A 177 15.76 -0.95 -26.22
C LEU A 177 15.89 -1.46 -24.79
N ARG A 178 15.79 -2.78 -24.57
CA ARG A 178 15.99 -3.39 -23.26
C ARG A 178 17.40 -3.18 -22.74
N LYS A 179 18.41 -3.31 -23.62
CA LYS A 179 19.81 -3.02 -23.28
C LYS A 179 19.98 -1.55 -22.88
N LYS A 180 19.47 -0.61 -23.70
CA LYS A 180 19.54 0.83 -23.43
C LYS A 180 18.84 1.19 -22.11
N TYR A 181 17.65 0.63 -21.88
CA TYR A 181 16.90 0.80 -20.63
C TYR A 181 17.74 0.37 -19.42
N THR A 182 18.33 -0.83 -19.48
CA THR A 182 19.15 -1.37 -18.39
C THR A 182 20.38 -0.49 -18.12
N GLN A 183 21.06 -0.01 -19.16
CA GLN A 183 22.23 0.87 -19.04
C GLN A 183 21.85 2.23 -18.43
N ASN A 184 20.78 2.84 -18.91
CA ASN A 184 20.29 4.11 -18.38
C ASN A 184 19.93 3.99 -16.89
N ARG A 185 19.26 2.90 -16.51
CA ARG A 185 18.91 2.64 -15.10
C ARG A 185 20.16 2.55 -14.23
N GLN A 186 21.17 1.76 -14.65
CA GLN A 186 22.41 1.60 -13.89
C GLN A 186 23.14 2.93 -13.69
N ALA A 187 23.17 3.78 -14.71
CA ALA A 187 23.80 5.10 -14.65
C ALA A 187 23.12 6.07 -13.68
N LEU A 188 21.85 5.84 -13.31
CA LEU A 188 21.13 6.64 -12.33
C LEU A 188 21.31 6.16 -10.88
N THR A 189 21.93 4.99 -10.69
CA THR A 189 22.11 4.34 -9.38
C THR A 189 23.56 4.28 -8.89
N THR A 190 24.50 4.81 -9.67
CA THR A 190 25.94 4.94 -9.38
C THR A 190 26.33 6.40 -9.29
#